data_AF-A0A8J2NF84-F1
#
_entry.id   AF-A0A8J2NF84-F1
#
_cell.length_a   1.000
_cell.length_b   1.000
_cell.length_c   1.000
_cell.angle_alpha   90.00
_cell.angle_beta   90.00
_cell.angle_gamma   90.00
#
_symmetry.space_group_name_H-M   'P 1'
#
loop_
_entity.id
_entity.type
_entity.pdbx_description
1 polymer ?
#
loop_
_entity_poly.entity_id
_entity_poly.type
_entity_poly.pdbx_seq_one_letter_code
_entity_poly.pdbx_strand_id
1 'polypeptide(L)'
;MATLLAPYNTAMQLGTGFNSFTQQLCVNGAVTSSKEAGSEAKKEPSPHPAQPVAQDVVYKTSIVDKVTDVTNEMNVNAAFSIKYDAFDAKGKVGFLNTSKVKEADVTFLISVKVVNQVIYDHSLINFQPIDGVGTESFTDVYGDCFVSGYQEGGVFTAVISVKAKNENRSREIKAEAKAKFTKTKDTTEATEATEDTKRPEAGNGVTFGINLKKDDMSFLDENETTISVSYTGGGQGLKEPGEDWTFETMRKAALQFPNLVAQTPMRTHAILTKYTALRSYHMAFAGLKMPAFEMAGVYSTLLQESYLDFKTVAKNLQVLAYDVSTGASRLVSASEHRKRLEAASKPTVEGTVATPDTSNESSDTEHASNEGSVVQTTKEQKQQPVNGPYVWKPLILKKDFPPTLQGLEDARTMVRMILIRIVQEINILTKFPEVAMDEERVQPHISPFLFKEFLPVGEHVKKELEDKNDLDEVNRNVDMIKKSGGRF
;
A
#
# COMPACT_ATOMS: atom_id res chain seq x y z
N MET A 1 -12.70 4.07 -26.12
CA MET A 1 -11.77 4.73 -25.18
C MET A 1 -11.93 4.09 -23.81
N ALA A 2 -10.85 3.90 -23.06
CA ALA A 2 -10.94 3.40 -21.69
C ALA A 2 -11.73 4.39 -20.82
N THR A 3 -12.65 3.88 -20.01
CA THR A 3 -13.46 4.71 -19.10
C THR A 3 -12.59 5.10 -17.90
N LEU A 4 -12.46 6.40 -17.62
CA LEU A 4 -11.76 6.86 -16.42
C LEU A 4 -12.70 6.74 -15.22
N LEU A 5 -12.25 6.04 -14.19
CA LEU A 5 -13.04 5.74 -13.00
C LEU A 5 -12.35 6.29 -11.77
N ALA A 6 -13.14 6.78 -10.82
CA ALA A 6 -12.69 7.08 -9.47
C ALA A 6 -13.61 6.39 -8.45
N PRO A 7 -13.10 6.05 -7.25
CA PRO A 7 -13.92 5.52 -6.17
C PRO A 7 -15.05 6.49 -5.83
N TYR A 8 -16.29 5.98 -5.80
CA TYR A 8 -17.43 6.83 -5.47
C TYR A 8 -17.38 7.31 -4.02
N ASN A 9 -17.73 8.59 -3.83
CA ASN A 9 -18.03 9.20 -2.54
C ASN A 9 -19.41 9.89 -2.65
N THR A 10 -20.20 9.88 -1.59
CA THR A 10 -21.53 10.50 -1.55
C THR A 10 -21.53 12.00 -1.88
N ALA A 11 -20.41 12.70 -1.69
CA ALA A 11 -20.25 14.10 -2.06
C ALA A 11 -20.08 14.31 -3.59
N MET A 12 -19.84 13.26 -4.38
CA MET A 12 -19.65 13.36 -5.82
C MET A 12 -21.00 13.55 -6.53
N GLN A 13 -21.24 14.75 -7.07
CA GLN A 13 -22.43 15.08 -7.85
C GLN A 13 -22.09 15.16 -9.35
N LEU A 14 -23.07 14.86 -10.21
CA LEU A 14 -22.95 15.04 -11.65
C LEU A 14 -22.54 16.49 -11.99
N GLY A 15 -21.63 16.64 -12.94
CA GLY A 15 -21.12 17.95 -13.35
C GLY A 15 -20.11 18.58 -12.40
N THR A 16 -19.78 17.95 -11.28
CA THR A 16 -18.74 18.43 -10.35
C THR A 16 -17.36 18.23 -10.95
N GLY A 17 -16.52 19.26 -10.87
CA GLY A 17 -15.13 19.17 -11.26
C GLY A 17 -14.33 18.21 -10.37
N PHE A 18 -13.31 17.60 -10.92
CA PHE A 18 -12.56 16.54 -10.28
C PHE A 18 -11.11 16.52 -10.74
N ASN A 19 -10.19 16.44 -9.78
CA ASN A 19 -8.78 16.22 -10.06
C ASN A 19 -8.52 14.71 -10.05
N SER A 20 -8.34 14.10 -11.21
CA SER A 20 -8.14 12.67 -11.38
C SER A 20 -6.87 12.20 -10.68
N PHE A 21 -5.78 12.97 -10.70
CA PHE A 21 -4.50 12.60 -10.08
C PHE A 21 -4.60 12.47 -8.56
N THR A 22 -5.08 13.53 -7.89
CA THR A 22 -5.22 13.59 -6.43
C THR A 22 -6.55 13.04 -5.91
N GLN A 23 -7.45 12.63 -6.80
CA GLN A 23 -8.81 12.16 -6.52
C GLN A 23 -9.63 13.14 -5.66
N GLN A 24 -9.42 14.44 -5.88
CA GLN A 24 -10.04 15.51 -5.11
C GLN A 24 -11.27 16.07 -5.85
N LEU A 25 -12.36 16.27 -5.11
CA LEU A 25 -13.51 17.04 -5.59
C LEU A 25 -13.14 18.52 -5.71
N CYS A 26 -13.49 19.12 -6.84
CA CYS A 26 -13.25 20.50 -7.16
C CYS A 26 -14.59 21.26 -7.21
N VAL A 27 -14.71 22.31 -8.02
CA VAL A 27 -15.91 23.15 -8.05
C VAL A 27 -17.16 22.36 -8.47
N ASN A 28 -18.27 22.60 -7.76
CA ASN A 28 -19.57 22.06 -8.11
C ASN A 28 -20.13 22.76 -9.35
N GLY A 29 -20.85 22.02 -10.20
CA GLY A 29 -21.49 22.59 -11.39
C GLY A 29 -20.51 23.09 -12.45
N ALA A 30 -19.27 22.57 -12.48
CA ALA A 30 -18.29 22.82 -13.54
C ALA A 30 -18.87 22.54 -14.93
N VAL A 31 -19.76 21.54 -15.02
CA VAL A 31 -20.51 21.20 -16.23
C VAL A 31 -21.98 21.07 -15.88
N THR A 32 -22.83 21.60 -16.74
CA THR A 32 -24.28 21.61 -16.56
C THR A 32 -24.98 20.97 -17.76
N SER A 33 -26.20 20.52 -17.52
CA SER A 33 -27.06 20.00 -18.58
C SER A 33 -27.50 21.12 -19.53
N SER A 34 -27.74 20.78 -20.80
CA SER A 34 -28.48 21.65 -21.73
C SER A 34 -29.99 21.67 -21.47
N LYS A 35 -30.49 20.75 -20.65
CA LYS A 35 -31.89 20.76 -20.23
C LYS A 35 -32.03 21.76 -19.08
N GLU A 36 -32.79 22.84 -19.31
CA GLU A 36 -33.36 23.62 -18.21
C GLU A 36 -34.01 22.64 -17.21
N ALA A 37 -33.82 22.89 -15.92
CA ALA A 37 -34.31 22.05 -14.83
C ALA A 37 -35.79 21.72 -15.02
N GLY A 38 -36.05 20.56 -15.63
CA GLY A 38 -37.35 20.17 -16.13
C GLY A 38 -37.39 18.66 -16.24
N SER A 39 -37.97 18.05 -15.20
CA SER A 39 -38.20 16.61 -15.02
C SER A 39 -36.96 15.74 -14.80
N GLU A 40 -36.47 15.73 -13.56
CA GLU A 40 -36.16 14.42 -12.97
C GLU A 40 -37.48 13.67 -12.86
N ALA A 41 -37.87 12.97 -13.92
CA ALA A 41 -38.72 11.82 -13.74
C ALA A 41 -37.89 10.84 -12.89
N LYS A 42 -38.08 10.91 -11.57
CA LYS A 42 -37.89 9.74 -10.70
C LYS A 42 -38.63 8.62 -11.40
N LYS A 43 -37.91 7.74 -12.10
CA LYS A 43 -38.42 6.39 -12.31
C LYS A 43 -38.56 5.84 -10.91
N GLU A 44 -39.78 5.90 -10.38
CA GLU A 44 -40.18 5.03 -9.28
C GLU A 44 -39.68 3.63 -9.62
N PRO A 45 -39.08 2.89 -8.66
CA PRO A 45 -38.74 1.51 -8.89
C PRO A 45 -40.03 0.80 -9.27
N SER A 46 -40.13 0.40 -10.53
CA SER A 46 -41.26 -0.38 -11.02
C SER A 46 -41.36 -1.64 -10.17
N PRO A 47 -42.52 -1.93 -9.55
CA PRO A 47 -42.73 -3.17 -8.83
C PRO A 47 -42.94 -4.26 -9.89
N HIS A 48 -41.86 -4.71 -10.51
CA HIS A 48 -41.88 -5.84 -11.44
C HIS A 48 -41.11 -7.00 -10.82
N PRO A 49 -41.65 -8.23 -10.93
CA PRO A 49 -41.07 -9.42 -10.33
C PRO A 49 -39.65 -9.61 -10.84
N ALA A 50 -38.75 -10.02 -9.94
CA ALA A 50 -37.32 -10.32 -10.11
C ALA A 50 -36.94 -10.73 -11.55
N GLN A 51 -36.75 -9.74 -12.43
CA GLN A 51 -36.10 -9.97 -13.70
C GLN A 51 -34.60 -10.11 -13.41
N PRO A 52 -33.91 -11.05 -14.05
CA PRO A 52 -32.46 -11.17 -13.90
C PRO A 52 -31.83 -9.84 -14.36
N VAL A 53 -31.28 -9.09 -13.41
CA VAL A 53 -30.53 -7.86 -13.70
C VAL A 53 -29.27 -8.30 -14.43
N ALA A 54 -29.03 -7.74 -15.62
CA ALA A 54 -27.78 -8.01 -16.32
C ALA A 54 -26.60 -7.53 -15.46
N GLN A 55 -25.62 -8.41 -15.26
CA GLN A 55 -24.45 -8.13 -14.44
C GLN A 55 -23.19 -8.49 -15.20
N ASP A 56 -22.20 -7.60 -15.16
CA ASP A 56 -20.81 -7.91 -15.47
C ASP A 56 -20.09 -8.25 -14.17
N VAL A 57 -19.62 -9.48 -14.05
CA VAL A 57 -19.01 -10.01 -12.82
C VAL A 57 -17.57 -10.38 -13.12
N VAL A 58 -16.65 -9.70 -12.45
CA VAL A 58 -15.21 -9.94 -12.54
C VAL A 58 -14.72 -10.47 -11.21
N TYR A 59 -14.19 -11.68 -11.25
CA TYR A 59 -13.49 -12.29 -10.14
C TYR A 59 -11.99 -12.18 -10.36
N LYS A 60 -11.27 -11.64 -9.38
CA LYS A 60 -9.82 -11.54 -9.41
C LYS A 60 -9.24 -12.13 -8.14
N THR A 61 -8.18 -12.89 -8.32
CA THR A 61 -7.39 -13.43 -7.22
C THR A 61 -5.93 -13.32 -7.59
N SER A 62 -5.12 -12.76 -6.69
CA SER A 62 -3.70 -12.57 -6.96
C SER A 62 -2.88 -12.59 -5.68
N ILE A 63 -1.62 -13.00 -5.81
CA ILE A 63 -0.61 -12.73 -4.79
C ILE A 63 -0.24 -11.25 -4.90
N VAL A 64 -0.12 -10.60 -3.75
CA VAL A 64 0.20 -9.18 -3.60
C VAL A 64 1.63 -9.09 -3.11
N ASP A 65 2.49 -8.49 -3.93
CA ASP A 65 3.86 -8.19 -3.55
C ASP A 65 3.95 -6.79 -2.94
N LYS A 66 3.09 -5.87 -3.41
CA LYS A 66 3.13 -4.46 -3.04
C LYS A 66 1.76 -3.96 -2.59
N VAL A 67 1.75 -3.06 -1.61
CA VAL A 67 0.52 -2.37 -1.17
C VAL A 67 -0.11 -1.60 -2.34
N THR A 68 0.70 -1.09 -3.27
CA THR A 68 0.24 -0.43 -4.50
C THR A 68 -0.63 -1.33 -5.37
N ASP A 69 -0.40 -2.66 -5.40
CA ASP A 69 -1.21 -3.59 -6.19
C ASP A 69 -2.67 -3.62 -5.69
N VAL A 70 -2.85 -3.53 -4.36
CA VAL A 70 -4.17 -3.48 -3.72
C VAL A 70 -4.84 -2.13 -3.99
N THR A 71 -4.14 -1.02 -3.81
CA THR A 71 -4.73 0.32 -4.05
C THR A 71 -5.11 0.51 -5.52
N ASN A 72 -4.30 -0.02 -6.44
CA ASN A 72 -4.58 0.02 -7.88
C ASN A 72 -5.85 -0.77 -8.24
N GLU A 73 -6.04 -1.97 -7.65
CA GLU A 73 -7.29 -2.74 -7.83
C GLU A 73 -8.53 -1.96 -7.38
N MET A 74 -8.37 -1.15 -6.32
CA MET A 74 -9.45 -0.32 -5.79
C MET A 74 -9.67 0.99 -6.55
N ASN A 75 -8.94 1.23 -7.64
CA ASN A 75 -8.88 2.51 -8.35
C ASN A 75 -8.48 3.68 -7.43
N VAL A 76 -7.61 3.47 -6.44
CA VAL A 76 -7.11 4.53 -5.57
C VAL A 76 -5.73 4.96 -6.02
N ASN A 77 -5.59 6.25 -6.30
CA ASN A 77 -4.34 6.79 -6.83
C ASN A 77 -3.27 6.97 -5.75
N ALA A 78 -2.02 6.85 -6.16
CA ALA A 78 -0.86 7.03 -5.30
C ALA A 78 -0.76 8.43 -4.70
N ALA A 79 -0.98 9.46 -5.53
CA ALA A 79 -1.00 10.85 -5.07
C ALA A 79 -2.08 11.11 -4.00
N PHE A 80 -3.28 10.56 -4.15
CA PHE A 80 -4.32 10.60 -3.12
C PHE A 80 -3.84 9.91 -1.83
N SER A 81 -3.27 8.71 -1.97
CA SER A 81 -2.83 7.89 -0.84
C SER A 81 -1.74 8.57 0.00
N ILE A 82 -0.77 9.21 -0.66
CA ILE A 82 0.31 9.96 0.00
C ILE A 82 -0.21 11.27 0.60
N LYS A 83 -0.96 12.06 -0.16
CA LYS A 83 -1.36 13.42 0.23
C LYS A 83 -2.27 13.44 1.45
N TYR A 84 -3.18 12.48 1.54
CA TYR A 84 -4.17 12.40 2.63
C TYR A 84 -3.81 11.36 3.69
N ASP A 85 -2.63 10.76 3.59
CA ASP A 85 -2.21 9.60 4.38
C ASP A 85 -3.35 8.56 4.52
N ALA A 86 -3.93 8.21 3.36
CA ALA A 86 -5.21 7.48 3.29
C ALA A 86 -5.15 6.07 3.90
N PHE A 87 -3.95 5.58 4.25
CA PHE A 87 -3.72 4.33 4.94
C PHE A 87 -4.02 4.39 6.44
N ASP A 88 -3.89 5.56 7.06
CA ASP A 88 -4.17 5.77 8.49
C ASP A 88 -5.53 6.46 8.72
N ALA A 89 -6.18 6.95 7.65
CA ALA A 89 -7.48 7.61 7.71
C ALA A 89 -8.67 6.64 7.54
N LYS A 90 -9.78 6.90 8.24
CA LYS A 90 -11.07 6.19 8.02
C LYS A 90 -11.62 6.56 6.64
N GLY A 91 -11.35 5.72 5.65
CA GLY A 91 -11.79 5.89 4.26
C GLY A 91 -11.80 4.56 3.51
N LYS A 92 -11.98 4.58 2.18
CA LYS A 92 -12.09 3.37 1.36
C LYS A 92 -10.82 2.48 1.40
N VAL A 93 -9.66 3.04 1.76
CA VAL A 93 -8.39 2.32 1.98
C VAL A 93 -8.14 2.00 3.46
N GLY A 94 -8.88 2.60 4.39
CA GLY A 94 -8.66 2.47 5.84
C GLY A 94 -8.95 1.08 6.41
N PHE A 95 -9.49 0.15 5.61
CA PHE A 95 -9.59 -1.26 6.00
C PHE A 95 -8.25 -2.00 5.82
N LEU A 96 -7.32 -1.48 5.02
CA LEU A 96 -6.06 -2.13 4.68
C LEU A 96 -5.00 -1.87 5.76
N ASN A 97 -4.58 -2.92 6.47
CA ASN A 97 -3.44 -2.81 7.37
C ASN A 97 -2.11 -2.90 6.58
N THR A 98 -1.61 -1.76 6.11
CA THR A 98 -0.39 -1.67 5.29
C THR A 98 0.84 -2.28 5.94
N SER A 99 0.98 -2.14 7.26
CA SER A 99 2.09 -2.76 8.01
C SER A 99 2.01 -4.28 7.98
N LYS A 100 0.82 -4.86 8.17
CA LYS A 100 0.64 -6.31 8.06
C LYS A 100 0.90 -6.83 6.65
N VAL A 101 0.56 -6.07 5.61
CA VAL A 101 0.90 -6.42 4.22
C VAL A 101 2.41 -6.39 3.97
N LYS A 102 3.12 -5.35 4.44
CA LYS A 102 4.58 -5.20 4.26
C LYS A 102 5.40 -6.22 5.07
N GLU A 103 4.93 -6.61 6.26
CA GLU A 103 5.62 -7.56 7.14
C GLU A 103 5.28 -9.03 6.87
N ALA A 104 4.23 -9.30 6.08
CA ALA A 104 3.81 -10.65 5.77
C ALA A 104 4.79 -11.33 4.79
N ASP A 105 4.90 -12.65 4.94
CA ASP A 105 5.65 -13.47 3.99
C ASP A 105 4.88 -13.65 2.69
N VAL A 106 3.56 -13.74 2.77
CA VAL A 106 2.69 -13.75 1.60
C VAL A 106 1.42 -12.96 1.90
N THR A 107 0.99 -12.16 0.93
CA THR A 107 -0.32 -11.50 0.96
C THR A 107 -1.13 -11.93 -0.26
N PHE A 108 -2.42 -12.17 -0.05
CA PHE A 108 -3.38 -12.51 -1.09
C PHE A 108 -4.45 -11.45 -1.20
N LEU A 109 -4.91 -11.20 -2.42
CA LEU A 109 -6.04 -10.36 -2.73
C LEU A 109 -7.12 -11.21 -3.39
N ILE A 110 -8.34 -11.13 -2.86
CA ILE A 110 -9.55 -11.67 -3.47
C ILE A 110 -10.46 -10.46 -3.74
N SER A 111 -10.85 -10.27 -5.00
CA SER A 111 -11.70 -9.17 -5.45
C SER A 111 -12.86 -9.72 -6.27
N VAL A 112 -14.08 -9.30 -5.94
CA VAL A 112 -15.28 -9.54 -6.74
C VAL A 112 -15.88 -8.19 -7.08
N LYS A 113 -15.81 -7.83 -8.37
CA LYS A 113 -16.43 -6.61 -8.89
C LYS A 113 -17.65 -6.98 -9.70
N VAL A 114 -18.79 -6.44 -9.31
CA VAL A 114 -20.08 -6.65 -9.96
C VAL A 114 -20.56 -5.29 -10.46
N VAL A 115 -20.83 -5.17 -11.76
CA VAL A 115 -21.42 -3.98 -12.37
C VAL A 115 -22.80 -4.36 -12.89
N ASN A 116 -23.84 -3.79 -12.29
CA ASN A 116 -25.22 -3.99 -12.74
C ASN A 116 -25.58 -2.98 -13.82
N GLN A 117 -25.15 -1.73 -13.63
CA GLN A 117 -25.51 -0.65 -14.55
C GLN A 117 -24.42 0.41 -14.59
N VAL A 118 -24.28 1.01 -15.76
CA VAL A 118 -23.45 2.19 -15.99
C VAL A 118 -24.39 3.33 -16.40
N ILE A 119 -24.44 4.38 -15.58
CA ILE A 119 -25.32 5.52 -15.75
C ILE A 119 -24.47 6.69 -16.24
N TYR A 120 -24.69 7.12 -17.48
CA TYR A 120 -24.06 8.30 -18.05
C TYR A 120 -25.10 9.40 -18.24
N ASP A 121 -24.74 10.63 -17.86
CA ASP A 121 -25.53 11.80 -18.24
C ASP A 121 -24.89 12.50 -19.44
N HIS A 122 -25.33 12.10 -20.64
CA HIS A 122 -24.90 12.71 -21.90
C HIS A 122 -25.40 14.14 -22.10
N SER A 123 -26.27 14.64 -21.22
CA SER A 123 -26.75 16.02 -21.31
C SER A 123 -25.78 17.03 -20.71
N LEU A 124 -24.81 16.58 -19.90
CA LEU A 124 -23.74 17.40 -19.32
C LEU A 124 -22.73 17.84 -20.38
N ILE A 125 -23.09 18.87 -21.14
CA ILE A 125 -22.30 19.38 -22.26
C ILE A 125 -21.86 20.83 -22.11
N ASN A 126 -22.44 21.57 -21.16
CA ASN A 126 -22.22 23.00 -20.98
C ASN A 126 -21.23 23.24 -19.85
N PHE A 127 -19.96 23.41 -20.20
CA PHE A 127 -18.92 23.89 -19.30
C PHE A 127 -19.25 25.32 -18.81
N GLN A 128 -19.15 25.54 -17.50
CA GLN A 128 -19.46 26.82 -16.84
C GLN A 128 -18.17 27.53 -16.42
N PRO A 129 -17.67 28.51 -17.20
CA PRO A 129 -16.50 29.29 -16.80
C PRO A 129 -16.82 30.22 -15.62
N ILE A 130 -15.82 30.45 -14.77
CA ILE A 130 -15.88 31.34 -13.61
C ILE A 130 -14.94 32.49 -13.91
N ASP A 131 -15.45 33.71 -13.78
CA ASP A 131 -14.69 34.92 -14.01
C ASP A 131 -13.46 34.99 -13.10
N GLY A 132 -12.30 35.35 -13.67
CA GLY A 132 -11.05 35.48 -12.94
C GLY A 132 -10.25 34.18 -12.75
N VAL A 133 -10.77 33.02 -13.18
CA VAL A 133 -9.98 31.78 -13.21
C VAL A 133 -9.11 31.77 -14.46
N GLY A 134 -7.82 32.03 -14.27
CA GLY A 134 -6.81 31.97 -15.33
C GLY A 134 -6.30 30.54 -15.56
N THR A 135 -5.38 30.40 -16.51
CA THR A 135 -4.77 29.12 -16.89
C THR A 135 -4.01 28.45 -15.74
N GLU A 136 -3.34 29.25 -14.90
CA GLU A 136 -2.52 28.75 -13.78
C GLU A 136 -3.36 28.21 -12.62
N SER A 137 -4.54 28.78 -12.38
CA SER A 137 -5.44 28.37 -11.30
C SER A 137 -6.54 27.40 -11.75
N PHE A 138 -6.61 27.10 -13.06
CA PHE A 138 -7.66 26.26 -13.63
C PHE A 138 -7.76 24.89 -12.95
N THR A 139 -6.64 24.17 -12.86
CA THR A 139 -6.60 22.80 -12.29
C THR A 139 -6.91 22.78 -10.80
N ASP A 140 -6.60 23.87 -10.08
CA ASP A 140 -6.93 24.00 -8.65
C ASP A 140 -8.44 24.21 -8.44
N VAL A 141 -9.12 24.89 -9.37
CA VAL A 141 -10.55 25.21 -9.28
C VAL A 141 -11.44 24.12 -9.88
N TYR A 142 -11.09 23.61 -11.06
CA TYR A 142 -11.91 22.68 -11.85
C TYR A 142 -11.41 21.25 -11.81
N GLY A 143 -10.14 21.03 -11.50
CA GLY A 143 -9.46 19.77 -11.80
C GLY A 143 -9.23 19.58 -13.30
N ASP A 144 -8.90 18.35 -13.70
CA ASP A 144 -8.69 17.94 -15.10
C ASP A 144 -9.91 17.19 -15.69
N CYS A 145 -10.88 16.83 -14.88
CA CYS A 145 -12.08 16.15 -15.37
C CYS A 145 -13.30 16.57 -14.56
N PHE A 146 -14.46 16.04 -14.93
CA PHE A 146 -15.69 16.19 -14.18
C PHE A 146 -16.42 14.85 -14.06
N VAL A 147 -17.29 14.73 -13.06
CA VAL A 147 -18.13 13.56 -12.85
C VAL A 147 -19.28 13.57 -13.86
N SER A 148 -19.27 12.62 -14.81
CA SER A 148 -20.26 12.54 -15.89
C SER A 148 -21.25 11.38 -15.73
N GLY A 149 -21.04 10.54 -14.71
CA GLY A 149 -21.85 9.35 -14.50
C GLY A 149 -21.41 8.52 -13.30
N TYR A 150 -22.08 7.40 -13.10
CA TYR A 150 -21.81 6.44 -12.02
C TYR A 150 -21.87 5.00 -12.51
N GLN A 151 -21.07 4.15 -11.91
CA GLN A 151 -21.23 2.69 -11.98
C GLN A 151 -21.96 2.20 -10.73
N GLU A 152 -23.07 1.50 -10.92
CA GLU A 152 -23.85 0.87 -9.87
C GLU A 152 -23.66 -0.64 -9.89
N GLY A 153 -23.54 -1.23 -8.71
CA GLY A 153 -23.27 -2.65 -8.52
C GLY A 153 -22.68 -2.91 -7.15
N GLY A 154 -21.61 -3.69 -7.08
CA GLY A 154 -20.94 -3.99 -5.82
C GLY A 154 -19.48 -4.34 -5.99
N VAL A 155 -18.71 -4.08 -4.95
CA VAL A 155 -17.30 -4.45 -4.86
C VAL A 155 -17.09 -5.16 -3.53
N PHE A 156 -16.52 -6.36 -3.59
CA PHE A 156 -16.02 -7.10 -2.44
C PHE A 156 -14.51 -7.22 -2.59
N THR A 157 -13.76 -6.89 -1.55
CA THR A 157 -12.30 -6.96 -1.54
C THR A 157 -11.85 -7.54 -0.20
N ALA A 158 -11.10 -8.64 -0.25
CA ALA A 158 -10.46 -9.25 0.91
C ALA A 158 -8.96 -9.31 0.69
N VAL A 159 -8.21 -8.86 1.69
CA VAL A 159 -6.75 -8.93 1.75
C VAL A 159 -6.36 -9.83 2.91
N ILE A 160 -5.60 -10.88 2.61
CA ILE A 160 -5.18 -11.89 3.58
C ILE A 160 -3.66 -11.85 3.66
N SER A 161 -3.13 -11.42 4.79
CA SER A 161 -1.69 -11.33 5.04
C SER A 161 -1.27 -12.43 6.00
N VAL A 162 -0.30 -13.25 5.59
CA VAL A 162 0.17 -14.41 6.35
C VAL A 162 1.64 -14.19 6.70
N LYS A 163 1.94 -14.25 7.99
CA LYS A 163 3.30 -14.19 8.51
C LYS A 163 3.69 -15.55 9.08
N ALA A 164 4.75 -16.12 8.53
CA ALA A 164 5.27 -17.41 8.95
C ALA A 164 5.90 -17.30 10.34
N LYS A 165 5.81 -18.38 11.11
CA LYS A 165 6.47 -18.45 12.43
C LYS A 165 7.99 -18.38 12.33
N ASN A 166 8.56 -19.01 11.30
CA ASN A 166 10.01 -19.17 11.09
C ASN A 166 10.38 -19.06 9.60
N GLU A 167 11.66 -18.83 9.31
CA GLU A 167 12.16 -18.63 7.93
C GLU A 167 11.95 -19.86 7.00
N ASN A 168 12.10 -21.08 7.52
CA ASN A 168 11.85 -22.30 6.74
C ASN A 168 10.38 -22.38 6.28
N ARG A 169 9.44 -22.08 7.20
CA ARG A 169 8.00 -22.00 6.93
C ARG A 169 7.66 -20.89 5.92
N SER A 170 8.36 -19.76 5.97
CA SER A 170 8.15 -18.66 5.00
C SER A 170 8.37 -19.11 3.55
N ARG A 171 9.46 -19.86 3.29
CA ARG A 171 9.76 -20.37 1.95
C ARG A 171 8.72 -21.38 1.47
N GLU A 172 8.31 -22.29 2.35
CA GLU A 172 7.26 -23.28 2.08
C GLU A 172 5.93 -22.61 1.73
N ILE A 173 5.48 -21.67 2.57
CA ILE A 173 4.21 -20.94 2.38
C ILE A 173 4.22 -20.18 1.07
N LYS A 174 5.31 -19.47 0.73
CA LYS A 174 5.44 -18.75 -0.55
C LYS A 174 5.33 -19.69 -1.75
N ALA A 175 5.97 -20.86 -1.68
CA ALA A 175 5.92 -21.84 -2.77
C ALA A 175 4.51 -22.44 -2.93
N GLU A 176 3.89 -22.83 -1.81
CA GLU A 176 2.55 -23.41 -1.78
C GLU A 176 1.49 -22.41 -2.27
N ALA A 177 1.55 -21.17 -1.76
CA ALA A 177 0.75 -20.04 -2.18
C ALA A 177 0.86 -19.82 -3.70
N LYS A 178 2.08 -19.69 -4.21
CA LYS A 178 2.31 -19.46 -5.63
C LYS A 178 1.74 -20.59 -6.47
N ALA A 179 2.02 -21.84 -6.13
CA ALA A 179 1.49 -23.00 -6.84
C ALA A 179 -0.05 -23.03 -6.88
N LYS A 180 -0.71 -22.71 -5.76
CA LYS A 180 -2.18 -22.76 -5.64
C LYS A 180 -2.88 -21.61 -6.34
N PHE A 181 -2.30 -20.41 -6.31
CA PHE A 181 -2.90 -19.20 -6.88
C PHE A 181 -2.49 -18.91 -8.33
N THR A 182 -1.46 -19.57 -8.87
CA THR A 182 -1.09 -19.48 -10.30
C THR A 182 -1.60 -20.64 -11.17
N LYS A 183 -1.95 -21.81 -10.59
CA LYS A 183 -2.55 -22.95 -11.33
C LYS A 183 -3.87 -22.62 -12.04
N THR A 184 -4.49 -21.50 -11.70
CA THR A 184 -5.71 -20.99 -12.35
C THR A 184 -5.46 -20.43 -13.75
N LYS A 185 -4.21 -20.14 -14.14
CA LYS A 185 -3.89 -19.62 -15.49
C LYS A 185 -3.88 -20.73 -16.55
N ASP A 186 -3.51 -21.96 -16.19
CA ASP A 186 -3.26 -23.05 -17.14
C ASP A 186 -4.47 -23.97 -17.39
N THR A 187 -5.61 -23.78 -16.70
CA THR A 187 -6.82 -24.60 -16.89
C THR A 187 -7.77 -24.08 -17.96
N THR A 188 -7.40 -23.03 -18.70
CA THR A 188 -8.20 -22.50 -19.82
C THR A 188 -7.81 -23.07 -21.19
N GLU A 189 -6.76 -23.90 -21.29
CA GLU A 189 -6.25 -24.41 -22.59
C GLU A 189 -6.20 -25.95 -22.73
N ALA A 190 -6.84 -26.72 -21.84
CA ALA A 190 -6.92 -28.17 -22.04
C ALA A 190 -8.24 -28.75 -21.55
N THR A 191 -9.26 -28.73 -22.42
CA THR A 191 -10.32 -29.73 -22.41
C THR A 191 -10.97 -29.82 -23.80
N GLU A 192 -10.17 -30.25 -24.78
CA GLU A 192 -10.74 -31.02 -25.88
C GLU A 192 -10.86 -32.49 -25.46
N ALA A 193 -12.01 -33.07 -25.82
CA ALA A 193 -12.30 -34.50 -25.91
C ALA A 193 -12.30 -35.31 -24.60
N THR A 194 -13.50 -35.51 -24.06
CA THR A 194 -14.04 -36.86 -23.94
C THR A 194 -15.57 -36.80 -24.00
N GLU A 195 -16.12 -37.38 -25.06
CA GLU A 195 -17.53 -37.70 -25.23
C GLU A 195 -17.95 -38.66 -24.11
N ASP A 196 -18.86 -38.23 -23.24
CA ASP A 196 -20.16 -38.86 -23.07
C ASP A 196 -20.85 -38.34 -21.81
N THR A 197 -22.18 -38.19 -21.93
CA THR A 197 -23.17 -38.01 -20.85
C THR A 197 -23.64 -36.57 -20.56
N LYS A 198 -24.81 -36.27 -21.16
CA LYS A 198 -25.91 -35.40 -20.69
C LYS A 198 -25.60 -33.91 -20.42
N ARG A 199 -25.99 -33.11 -21.42
CA ARG A 199 -26.38 -31.69 -21.41
C ARG A 199 -26.79 -31.13 -20.03
N PRO A 200 -26.03 -30.21 -19.44
CA PRO A 200 -26.57 -29.21 -18.52
C PRO A 200 -26.95 -27.95 -19.32
N GLU A 201 -27.97 -27.28 -18.80
CA GLU A 201 -28.63 -26.13 -19.42
C GLU A 201 -27.73 -24.90 -19.50
N ALA A 202 -27.95 -24.12 -20.55
CA ALA A 202 -27.22 -22.90 -20.85
C ALA A 202 -27.53 -21.80 -19.81
N GLY A 203 -26.73 -21.76 -18.75
CA GLY A 203 -26.46 -20.54 -18.00
C GLY A 203 -25.04 -20.08 -18.32
N ASN A 204 -24.87 -18.82 -18.72
CA ASN A 204 -23.56 -18.15 -18.82
C ASN A 204 -22.94 -18.05 -17.41
N GLY A 205 -22.47 -19.16 -16.87
CA GLY A 205 -21.75 -19.23 -15.61
C GLY A 205 -20.27 -19.07 -15.90
N VAL A 206 -19.73 -17.87 -15.74
CA VAL A 206 -18.29 -17.66 -15.59
C VAL A 206 -17.88 -18.43 -14.33
N THR A 207 -17.25 -19.58 -14.51
CA THR A 207 -16.79 -20.44 -13.42
C THR A 207 -15.70 -19.71 -12.65
N PHE A 208 -15.98 -19.43 -11.38
CA PHE A 208 -14.99 -19.01 -10.40
C PHE A 208 -13.89 -20.09 -10.34
N GLY A 209 -12.77 -19.88 -11.03
CA GLY A 209 -11.66 -20.83 -11.16
C GLY A 209 -10.93 -21.17 -9.84
N ILE A 210 -11.43 -20.71 -8.71
CA ILE A 210 -10.90 -21.05 -7.41
C ILE A 210 -11.39 -22.46 -7.02
N ASN A 211 -10.72 -23.50 -7.51
CA ASN A 211 -10.85 -24.86 -6.97
C ASN A 211 -9.98 -25.05 -5.70
N LEU A 212 -9.92 -24.04 -4.82
CA LEU A 212 -9.28 -24.17 -3.50
C LEU A 212 -10.22 -24.93 -2.56
N LYS A 213 -9.98 -26.23 -2.35
CA LYS A 213 -10.66 -27.01 -1.32
C LYS A 213 -10.23 -26.52 0.07
N LYS A 214 -11.00 -26.83 1.10
CA LYS A 214 -10.69 -26.49 2.50
C LYS A 214 -9.29 -26.99 2.91
N ASP A 215 -8.94 -28.19 2.46
CA ASP A 215 -7.62 -28.80 2.68
C ASP A 215 -6.47 -28.03 2.01
N ASP A 216 -6.77 -27.18 1.02
CA ASP A 216 -5.76 -26.40 0.31
C ASP A 216 -5.33 -25.13 1.09
N MET A 217 -5.92 -24.83 2.25
CA MET A 217 -5.67 -23.59 2.99
C MET A 217 -5.35 -23.78 4.48
N SER A 218 -5.06 -25.01 4.91
CA SER A 218 -4.68 -25.32 6.29
C SER A 218 -3.45 -24.56 6.78
N PHE A 219 -2.56 -24.14 5.88
CA PHE A 219 -1.40 -23.32 6.23
C PHE A 219 -1.79 -21.94 6.81
N LEU A 220 -3.02 -21.45 6.57
CA LEU A 220 -3.50 -20.21 7.17
C LEU A 220 -3.72 -20.34 8.69
N ASP A 221 -4.18 -21.50 9.14
CA ASP A 221 -4.54 -21.75 10.55
C ASP A 221 -3.30 -21.92 11.44
N GLU A 222 -2.20 -22.39 10.85
CA GLU A 222 -0.96 -22.63 11.59
C GLU A 222 -0.07 -21.39 11.77
N ASN A 223 -0.40 -20.27 11.10
CA ASN A 223 0.44 -19.07 11.01
C ASN A 223 -0.31 -17.81 11.52
N GLU A 224 0.42 -16.72 11.72
CA GLU A 224 -0.22 -15.44 12.06
C GLU A 224 -0.89 -14.89 10.79
N THR A 225 -2.21 -14.99 10.74
CA THR A 225 -3.03 -14.58 9.60
C THR A 225 -3.86 -13.36 9.96
N THR A 226 -3.72 -12.29 9.18
CA THR A 226 -4.55 -11.08 9.27
C THR A 226 -5.47 -11.00 8.06
N ILE A 227 -6.78 -10.91 8.28
CA ILE A 227 -7.79 -10.81 7.22
C ILE A 227 -8.46 -9.44 7.30
N SER A 228 -8.36 -8.67 6.20
CA SER A 228 -9.00 -7.37 6.05
C SER A 228 -10.03 -7.44 4.93
N VAL A 229 -11.31 -7.24 5.25
CA VAL A 229 -12.42 -7.33 4.28
C VAL A 229 -13.13 -5.98 4.17
N SER A 230 -13.42 -5.57 2.95
CA SER A 230 -14.22 -4.41 2.61
C SER A 230 -15.24 -4.78 1.54
N TYR A 231 -16.45 -4.29 1.67
CA TYR A 231 -17.50 -4.50 0.66
C TYR A 231 -18.42 -3.29 0.54
N THR A 232 -19.00 -3.11 -0.65
CA THR A 232 -19.97 -2.06 -0.97
C THR A 232 -20.98 -2.62 -1.95
N GLY A 233 -22.28 -2.44 -1.70
CA GLY A 233 -23.36 -3.12 -2.42
C GLY A 233 -23.43 -4.61 -2.07
N GLY A 234 -24.63 -5.19 -1.96
CA GLY A 234 -24.80 -6.63 -1.69
C GLY A 234 -24.27 -7.10 -0.32
N GLY A 235 -24.29 -6.25 0.70
CA GLY A 235 -23.77 -6.59 2.04
C GLY A 235 -24.76 -7.37 2.92
N GLN A 236 -26.03 -7.40 2.55
CA GLN A 236 -27.11 -8.00 3.32
C GLN A 236 -26.96 -9.53 3.29
N GLY A 237 -26.75 -10.14 4.46
CA GLY A 237 -26.61 -11.60 4.54
C GLY A 237 -25.31 -12.13 3.90
N LEU A 238 -24.31 -11.28 3.67
CA LEU A 238 -23.00 -11.71 3.16
C LEU A 238 -22.32 -12.70 4.12
N LYS A 239 -22.65 -12.60 5.41
CA LYS A 239 -22.11 -13.40 6.50
C LYS A 239 -23.08 -13.40 7.68
N GLU A 240 -23.11 -14.48 8.45
CA GLU A 240 -23.97 -14.56 9.64
C GLU A 240 -23.46 -13.65 10.77
N PRO A 241 -24.35 -13.04 11.58
CA PRO A 241 -23.94 -12.22 12.72
C PRO A 241 -23.10 -13.04 13.70
N GLY A 242 -21.89 -12.58 14.01
CA GLY A 242 -20.99 -13.24 14.96
C GLY A 242 -20.15 -14.39 14.37
N GLU A 243 -20.33 -14.72 13.08
CA GLU A 243 -19.42 -15.61 12.39
C GLU A 243 -18.05 -14.90 12.19
N ASP A 244 -16.96 -15.65 12.08
CA ASP A 244 -15.61 -15.12 11.83
C ASP A 244 -15.21 -15.20 10.35
N TRP A 245 -14.34 -14.29 9.92
CA TRP A 245 -13.86 -14.31 8.53
C TRP A 245 -12.81 -15.40 8.41
N THR A 246 -13.23 -16.54 7.88
CA THR A 246 -12.36 -17.65 7.48
C THR A 246 -12.34 -17.78 5.96
N PHE A 247 -11.42 -18.57 5.43
CA PHE A 247 -11.38 -18.86 3.99
C PHE A 247 -12.72 -19.39 3.45
N GLU A 248 -13.38 -20.29 4.20
CA GLU A 248 -14.64 -20.91 3.81
C GLU A 248 -15.78 -19.87 3.75
N THR A 249 -15.88 -19.02 4.76
CA THR A 249 -16.88 -17.94 4.79
C THR A 249 -16.63 -16.89 3.71
N MET A 250 -15.37 -16.55 3.42
CA MET A 250 -15.02 -15.63 2.33
C MET A 250 -15.33 -16.23 0.96
N ARG A 251 -15.06 -17.52 0.75
CA ARG A 251 -15.41 -18.23 -0.49
C ARG A 251 -16.93 -18.23 -0.70
N LYS A 252 -17.69 -18.58 0.34
CA LYS A 252 -19.16 -18.55 0.31
C LYS A 252 -19.67 -17.15 0.00
N ALA A 253 -19.15 -16.13 0.69
CA ALA A 253 -19.48 -14.73 0.46
C ALA A 253 -19.18 -14.30 -0.98
N ALA A 254 -17.99 -14.59 -1.50
CA ALA A 254 -17.58 -14.22 -2.86
C ALA A 254 -18.48 -14.85 -3.95
N LEU A 255 -18.87 -16.12 -3.78
CA LEU A 255 -19.76 -16.82 -4.72
C LEU A 255 -21.21 -16.33 -4.67
N GLN A 256 -21.68 -15.93 -3.49
CA GLN A 256 -23.04 -15.40 -3.31
C GLN A 256 -23.14 -13.90 -3.65
N PHE A 257 -22.00 -13.20 -3.68
CA PHE A 257 -21.94 -11.74 -3.81
C PHE A 257 -22.72 -11.19 -5.01
N PRO A 258 -22.62 -11.72 -6.25
CA PRO A 258 -23.38 -11.19 -7.38
C PRO A 258 -24.90 -11.21 -7.17
N ASN A 259 -25.41 -12.29 -6.56
CA ASN A 259 -26.84 -12.42 -6.26
C ASN A 259 -27.31 -11.39 -5.21
N LEU A 260 -26.47 -11.09 -4.21
CA LEU A 260 -26.77 -10.06 -3.21
C LEU A 260 -26.71 -8.66 -3.82
N VAL A 261 -25.74 -8.41 -4.69
CA VAL A 261 -25.60 -7.15 -5.42
C VAL A 261 -26.77 -6.94 -6.39
N ALA A 262 -27.32 -8.00 -6.98
CA ALA A 262 -28.52 -7.90 -7.84
C ALA A 262 -29.72 -7.32 -7.07
N GLN A 263 -29.83 -7.63 -5.77
CA GLN A 263 -30.91 -7.16 -4.91
C GLN A 263 -30.64 -5.75 -4.35
N THR A 264 -29.38 -5.43 -4.05
CA THR A 264 -29.00 -4.21 -3.33
C THR A 264 -27.74 -3.57 -3.90
N PRO A 265 -27.79 -3.11 -5.18
CA PRO A 265 -26.66 -2.44 -5.79
C PRO A 265 -26.43 -1.06 -5.15
N MET A 266 -25.18 -0.63 -5.11
CA MET A 266 -24.76 0.71 -4.69
C MET A 266 -23.83 1.33 -5.73
N ARG A 267 -23.69 2.66 -5.70
CA ARG A 267 -22.68 3.36 -6.50
C ARG A 267 -21.29 2.98 -6.01
N THR A 268 -20.50 2.38 -6.89
CA THR A 268 -19.14 1.90 -6.56
C THR A 268 -18.06 2.83 -7.08
N HIS A 269 -18.27 3.40 -8.26
CA HIS A 269 -17.35 4.30 -8.95
C HIS A 269 -18.09 5.49 -9.57
N ALA A 270 -17.44 6.64 -9.56
CA ALA A 270 -17.78 7.77 -10.42
C ALA A 270 -17.08 7.61 -11.77
N ILE A 271 -17.78 8.00 -12.82
CA ILE A 271 -17.24 8.04 -14.17
C ILE A 271 -16.77 9.47 -14.45
N LEU A 272 -15.53 9.57 -14.91
CA LEU A 272 -14.87 10.84 -15.13
C LEU A 272 -14.74 11.12 -16.63
N THR A 273 -14.99 12.36 -17.03
CA THR A 273 -14.83 12.81 -18.41
C THR A 273 -13.94 14.05 -18.44
N LYS A 274 -12.96 14.06 -19.35
CA LYS A 274 -12.05 15.21 -19.51
C LYS A 274 -12.82 16.40 -20.09
N TYR A 275 -12.54 17.60 -19.61
CA TYR A 275 -13.11 18.85 -20.17
C TYR A 275 -12.82 19.04 -21.65
N THR A 276 -11.70 18.49 -22.16
CA THR A 276 -11.34 18.50 -23.58
C THR A 276 -12.34 17.76 -24.47
N ALA A 277 -13.26 16.96 -23.90
CA ALA A 277 -14.37 16.36 -24.63
C ALA A 277 -15.54 17.35 -24.89
N LEU A 278 -15.55 18.52 -24.24
CA LEU A 278 -16.66 19.48 -24.32
C LEU A 278 -16.36 20.60 -25.30
N ARG A 279 -17.27 20.82 -26.27
CA ARG A 279 -17.16 21.95 -27.21
C ARG A 279 -17.16 23.31 -26.50
N SER A 280 -17.98 23.48 -25.47
CA SER A 280 -18.09 24.74 -24.70
C SER A 280 -16.78 25.08 -23.97
N TYR A 281 -16.03 24.07 -23.51
CA TYR A 281 -14.72 24.27 -22.88
C TYR A 281 -13.72 24.88 -23.89
N HIS A 282 -13.67 24.32 -25.10
CA HIS A 282 -12.81 24.85 -26.16
C HIS A 282 -13.19 26.27 -26.58
N MET A 283 -14.48 26.63 -26.51
CA MET A 283 -14.92 28.01 -26.78
C MET A 283 -14.52 28.97 -25.66
N ALA A 284 -14.53 28.54 -24.40
CA ALA A 284 -14.17 29.38 -23.25
C ALA A 284 -12.66 29.59 -23.10
N PHE A 285 -11.86 28.54 -23.32
CA PHE A 285 -10.42 28.55 -23.02
C PHE A 285 -9.50 28.34 -24.25
N ALA A 286 -10.05 28.32 -25.46
CA ALA A 286 -9.35 28.49 -26.74
C ALA A 286 -7.98 27.81 -26.89
N GLY A 287 -7.83 26.56 -26.41
CA GLY A 287 -6.58 25.79 -26.55
C GLY A 287 -5.73 25.66 -25.28
N LEU A 288 -6.26 26.00 -24.09
CA LEU A 288 -5.61 25.64 -22.83
C LEU A 288 -5.30 24.14 -22.78
N LYS A 289 -4.00 23.83 -22.75
CA LYS A 289 -3.51 22.46 -22.61
C LYS A 289 -3.75 22.00 -21.19
N MET A 290 -4.66 21.04 -21.04
CA MET A 290 -4.93 20.41 -19.75
C MET A 290 -3.70 19.59 -19.29
N PRO A 291 -3.36 19.61 -18.00
CA PRO A 291 -2.29 18.78 -17.47
C PRO A 291 -2.57 17.29 -17.73
N ALA A 292 -1.56 16.56 -18.18
CA ALA A 292 -1.63 15.13 -18.40
C ALA A 292 -0.94 14.39 -17.25
N PHE A 293 -1.72 13.73 -16.41
CA PHE A 293 -1.21 13.07 -15.20
C PHE A 293 -0.73 11.64 -15.39
N GLU A 294 -0.64 11.14 -16.64
CA GLU A 294 -0.28 9.74 -16.90
C GLU A 294 1.13 9.40 -16.37
N MET A 295 2.14 10.21 -16.75
CA MET A 295 3.51 10.03 -16.27
C MET A 295 3.67 10.39 -14.80
N ALA A 296 3.00 11.45 -14.34
CA ALA A 296 2.96 11.81 -12.92
C ALA A 296 2.35 10.67 -12.07
N GLY A 297 1.37 9.95 -12.60
CA GLY A 297 0.77 8.76 -12.00
C GLY A 297 1.80 7.65 -11.78
N VAL A 298 2.58 7.32 -12.81
CA VAL A 298 3.66 6.32 -12.71
C VAL A 298 4.70 6.74 -11.66
N TYR A 299 5.17 7.99 -11.72
CA TYR A 299 6.16 8.49 -10.76
C TYR A 299 5.62 8.52 -9.32
N SER A 300 4.38 8.95 -9.13
CA SER A 300 3.74 8.95 -7.80
C SER A 300 3.58 7.54 -7.22
N THR A 301 3.37 6.52 -8.05
CA THR A 301 3.34 5.11 -7.62
C THR A 301 4.68 4.67 -7.06
N LEU A 302 5.80 5.09 -7.67
CA LEU A 302 7.14 4.83 -7.14
C LEU A 302 7.35 5.55 -5.80
N LEU A 303 6.91 6.81 -5.69
CA LEU A 303 6.98 7.58 -4.44
C LEU A 303 6.15 6.96 -3.32
N GLN A 304 5.01 6.34 -3.64
CA GLN A 304 4.14 5.67 -2.65
C GLN A 304 4.84 4.49 -2.00
N GLU A 305 5.59 3.69 -2.76
CA GLU A 305 6.36 2.57 -2.20
C GLU A 305 7.42 3.07 -1.22
N SER A 306 8.22 4.06 -1.62
CA SER A 306 9.20 4.70 -0.74
C SER A 306 8.55 5.30 0.51
N TYR A 307 7.40 5.97 0.35
CA TYR A 307 6.64 6.55 1.45
C TYR A 307 6.25 5.50 2.49
N LEU A 308 5.70 4.36 2.06
CA LEU A 308 5.32 3.25 2.93
C LEU A 308 6.53 2.58 3.59
N ASP A 309 7.64 2.44 2.87
CA ASP A 309 8.89 1.91 3.44
C ASP A 309 9.41 2.82 4.55
N PHE A 310 9.41 4.14 4.34
CA PHE A 310 9.82 5.09 5.36
C PHE A 310 8.87 5.13 6.56
N LYS A 311 7.55 4.99 6.36
CA LYS A 311 6.60 4.80 7.47
C LYS A 311 6.93 3.55 8.28
N THR A 312 7.28 2.45 7.62
CA THR A 312 7.70 1.20 8.27
C THR A 312 9.01 1.38 9.05
N VAL A 313 9.99 2.07 8.47
CA VAL A 313 11.24 2.42 9.17
C VAL A 313 10.97 3.24 10.43
N ALA A 314 10.10 4.25 10.36
CA ALA A 314 9.72 5.05 11.53
C ALA A 314 9.08 4.20 12.65
N LYS A 315 8.22 3.24 12.30
CA LYS A 315 7.63 2.29 13.25
C LYS A 315 8.69 1.40 13.89
N ASN A 316 9.58 0.82 13.10
CA ASN A 316 10.65 -0.05 13.59
C ASN A 316 11.61 0.69 14.52
N LEU A 317 11.95 1.94 14.21
CA LEU A 317 12.77 2.79 15.08
C LEU A 317 12.09 3.06 16.43
N GLN A 318 10.77 3.27 16.44
CA GLN A 318 9.99 3.45 17.67
C GLN A 318 9.97 2.18 18.54
N VAL A 319 9.81 1.00 17.93
CA VAL A 319 9.87 -0.29 18.63
C VAL A 319 11.26 -0.51 19.21
N LEU A 320 12.30 -0.29 18.40
CA LEU A 320 13.69 -0.42 18.85
C LEU A 320 14.03 0.53 20.00
N ALA A 321 13.57 1.78 19.94
CA ALA A 321 13.76 2.73 21.04
C ALA A 321 13.09 2.26 22.33
N TYR A 322 11.88 1.67 22.23
CA TYR A 322 11.19 1.08 23.37
C TYR A 322 11.96 -0.12 23.96
N ASP A 323 12.41 -1.05 23.12
CA ASP A 323 13.17 -2.24 23.56
C ASP A 323 14.48 -1.86 24.26
N VAL A 324 15.15 -0.82 23.77
CA VAL A 324 16.35 -0.28 24.41
C VAL A 324 16.02 0.40 25.74
N SER A 325 14.92 1.15 25.81
CA SER A 325 14.49 1.81 27.04
C SER A 325 14.09 0.82 28.15
N THR A 326 13.59 -0.37 27.76
CA THR A 326 13.22 -1.45 28.69
C THR A 326 14.38 -2.40 28.99
N GLY A 327 15.55 -2.19 28.39
CA GLY A 327 16.74 -3.03 28.57
C GLY A 327 16.67 -4.39 27.86
N ALA A 328 15.69 -4.61 26.98
CA ALA A 328 15.55 -5.84 26.20
C ALA A 328 16.59 -5.95 25.07
N SER A 329 17.04 -4.81 24.55
CA SER A 329 17.97 -4.72 23.42
C SER A 329 19.09 -3.72 23.69
N ARG A 330 20.29 -4.02 23.17
CA ARG A 330 21.43 -3.10 23.14
C ARG A 330 21.65 -2.61 21.71
N LEU A 331 21.97 -1.32 21.56
CA LEU A 331 22.29 -0.74 20.25
C LEU A 331 23.74 -0.99 19.86
N VAL A 332 23.93 -1.35 18.60
CA VAL A 332 25.24 -1.45 17.93
C VAL A 332 25.25 -0.50 16.74
N SER A 333 26.42 0.10 16.48
CA SER A 333 26.57 1.00 15.34
C SER A 333 26.43 0.24 14.02
N ALA A 334 25.92 0.93 12.99
CA ALA A 334 25.63 0.28 11.71
C ALA A 334 26.91 -0.28 11.05
N SER A 335 28.01 0.47 11.09
CA SER A 335 29.32 0.05 10.59
C SER A 335 29.92 -1.13 11.36
N GLU A 336 29.78 -1.18 12.69
CA GLU A 336 30.20 -2.36 13.47
C GLU A 336 29.40 -3.59 13.07
N HIS A 337 28.07 -3.46 12.95
CA HIS A 337 27.20 -4.55 12.55
C HIS A 337 27.56 -5.09 11.16
N ARG A 338 27.81 -4.21 10.18
CA ARG A 338 28.27 -4.60 8.84
C ARG A 338 29.60 -5.37 8.88
N LYS A 339 30.60 -4.85 9.60
CA LYS A 339 31.90 -5.53 9.76
C LYS A 339 31.76 -6.94 10.35
N ARG A 340 30.84 -7.12 11.32
CA ARG A 340 30.56 -8.43 11.92
C ARG A 340 29.94 -9.41 10.91
N LEU A 341 28.97 -8.95 10.11
CA LEU A 341 28.36 -9.77 9.05
C LEU A 341 29.38 -10.18 7.98
N GLU A 342 30.21 -9.24 7.53
CA GLU A 342 31.27 -9.51 6.55
C GLU A 342 32.27 -10.54 7.10
N ALA A 343 32.68 -10.41 8.36
CA ALA A 343 33.56 -11.37 9.02
C ALA A 343 32.92 -12.77 9.13
N ALA A 344 31.61 -12.84 9.43
CA ALA A 344 30.86 -14.10 9.52
C ALA A 344 30.64 -14.78 8.16
N SER A 345 30.63 -14.01 7.07
CA SER A 345 30.42 -14.52 5.71
C SER A 345 31.69 -15.01 5.01
N LYS A 346 32.89 -14.80 5.60
CA LYS A 346 34.15 -15.33 5.06
C LYS A 346 34.26 -16.84 5.38
N PRO A 347 34.50 -17.71 4.39
CA PRO A 347 34.76 -19.12 4.67
C PRO A 347 36.10 -19.29 5.40
N THR A 348 36.08 -20.04 6.50
CA THR A 348 37.27 -20.43 7.26
C THR A 348 38.18 -21.28 6.38
N VAL A 349 39.24 -20.69 5.84
CA VAL A 349 40.37 -21.45 5.28
C VAL A 349 41.43 -21.53 6.36
N GLU A 350 41.47 -22.66 7.06
CA GLU A 350 42.63 -23.05 7.86
C GLU A 350 43.74 -23.53 6.93
N GLY A 351 44.94 -22.95 7.07
CA GLY A 351 46.12 -23.37 6.31
C GLY A 351 47.24 -22.33 6.33
N THR A 352 47.94 -22.23 7.46
CA THR A 352 49.22 -21.54 7.65
C THR A 352 50.30 -21.97 6.64
N VAL A 353 50.98 -21.00 6.00
CA VAL A 353 52.45 -21.00 5.84
C VAL A 353 52.95 -19.55 5.91
N ALA A 354 54.02 -19.34 6.68
CA ALA A 354 54.62 -18.06 7.00
C ALA A 354 55.77 -17.64 6.05
N THR A 355 55.93 -16.31 5.93
CA THR A 355 57.16 -15.47 5.74
C THR A 355 57.92 -15.45 4.40
N PRO A 356 58.73 -14.39 4.08
CA PRO A 356 58.88 -13.04 4.69
C PRO A 356 58.99 -11.83 3.69
N ASP A 357 58.87 -10.62 4.26
CA ASP A 357 59.47 -9.31 3.95
C ASP A 357 59.81 -8.86 2.52
N THR A 358 59.34 -7.65 2.14
CA THR A 358 60.25 -6.50 1.97
C THR A 358 59.53 -5.14 2.00
N SER A 359 60.08 -4.29 2.86
CA SER A 359 60.00 -2.83 2.98
C SER A 359 59.63 -2.00 1.74
N ASN A 360 58.80 -0.96 1.93
CA ASN A 360 59.36 0.39 1.98
C ASN A 360 58.41 1.43 2.64
N GLU A 361 59.03 2.19 3.54
CA GLU A 361 58.60 3.43 4.19
C GLU A 361 58.23 4.50 3.14
N SER A 362 57.36 5.47 3.39
CA SER A 362 57.58 6.62 4.30
C SER A 362 56.33 7.51 4.19
N SER A 363 55.71 7.84 5.34
CA SER A 363 55.72 9.17 6.01
C SER A 363 54.82 10.20 5.29
N ASP A 364 53.89 10.93 5.92
CA ASP A 364 54.06 11.78 7.11
C ASP A 364 52.77 11.92 7.96
N THR A 365 52.99 11.92 9.28
CA THR A 365 52.50 12.82 10.35
C THR A 365 51.75 14.10 9.89
N GLU A 366 50.77 14.71 10.57
CA GLU A 366 50.42 14.79 12.00
C GLU A 366 49.10 15.59 12.19
N HIS A 367 48.42 15.36 13.33
CA HIS A 367 47.61 16.29 14.16
C HIS A 367 46.44 17.12 13.56
N ALA A 368 45.40 17.56 14.27
CA ALA A 368 44.68 17.21 15.50
C ALA A 368 43.62 18.33 15.65
N SER A 369 42.47 18.02 16.29
CA SER A 369 41.42 18.96 16.76
C SER A 369 40.64 19.72 15.67
N ASN A 370 39.35 20.04 15.77
CA ASN A 370 38.54 20.32 16.95
C ASN A 370 37.03 20.14 16.62
N GLU A 371 36.23 20.12 17.68
CA GLU A 371 34.77 19.97 17.76
C GLU A 371 33.94 20.84 16.81
N GLY A 372 32.75 20.32 16.44
CA GLY A 372 31.73 21.11 15.75
C GLY A 372 30.50 20.28 15.38
N SER A 373 29.52 20.24 16.29
CA SER A 373 28.16 19.74 16.11
C SER A 373 27.56 20.13 14.75
N VAL A 374 27.01 19.16 14.02
CA VAL A 374 26.05 19.42 12.93
C VAL A 374 24.86 18.48 13.09
N VAL A 375 24.06 18.75 14.12
CA VAL A 375 22.62 18.60 14.02
C VAL A 375 22.15 19.74 13.12
N GLN A 376 21.63 19.44 11.92
CA GLN A 376 20.88 20.46 11.18
C GLN A 376 19.53 20.66 11.88
N THR A 377 19.53 21.53 12.88
CA THR A 377 18.33 22.22 13.37
C THR A 377 17.64 22.93 12.21
N THR A 378 16.34 22.70 12.13
CA THR A 378 15.29 23.50 11.50
C THR A 378 15.74 24.94 11.24
N LYS A 379 16.12 25.24 10.00
CA LYS A 379 16.16 26.61 9.49
C LYS A 379 15.17 26.71 8.34
N GLU A 380 14.22 27.62 8.52
CA GLU A 380 13.19 28.01 7.58
C GLU A 380 13.73 28.04 6.14
N GLN A 381 13.06 27.29 5.26
CA GLN A 381 13.32 27.32 3.84
C GLN A 381 12.94 28.72 3.31
N LYS A 382 13.94 29.55 3.04
CA LYS A 382 13.78 30.76 2.23
C LYS A 382 13.27 30.36 0.84
N GLN A 383 12.16 30.98 0.46
CA GLN A 383 11.42 30.78 -0.79
C GLN A 383 12.33 30.94 -2.01
N GLN A 384 12.39 29.88 -2.83
CA GLN A 384 12.87 29.93 -4.21
C GLN A 384 11.80 30.56 -5.12
N PRO A 385 12.17 31.05 -6.33
CA PRO A 385 11.36 31.98 -7.09
C PRO A 385 9.97 31.42 -7.42
N VAL A 386 9.00 32.33 -7.36
CA VAL A 386 7.54 32.10 -7.31
C VAL A 386 6.97 31.34 -8.52
N ASN A 387 7.75 31.18 -9.61
CA ASN A 387 7.23 30.70 -10.91
C ASN A 387 7.94 29.46 -11.49
N GLY A 388 8.65 28.66 -10.68
CA GLY A 388 9.25 27.38 -11.13
C GLY A 388 8.99 26.21 -10.17
N PRO A 389 8.98 24.95 -10.65
CA PRO A 389 8.82 23.80 -9.78
C PRO A 389 10.00 23.69 -8.82
N TYR A 390 9.71 23.50 -7.54
CA TYR A 390 10.74 23.39 -6.50
C TYR A 390 11.68 22.21 -6.80
N VAL A 391 12.99 22.45 -6.63
CA VAL A 391 14.06 21.46 -6.86
C VAL A 391 14.64 21.00 -5.54
N TRP A 392 14.66 19.70 -5.31
CA TRP A 392 15.21 19.12 -4.09
C TRP A 392 16.72 19.28 -4.02
N LYS A 393 17.23 19.57 -2.82
CA LYS A 393 18.64 19.33 -2.53
C LYS A 393 18.87 17.84 -2.29
N PRO A 394 19.88 17.22 -2.92
CA PRO A 394 20.19 15.80 -2.71
C PRO A 394 20.35 15.48 -1.23
N LEU A 395 19.73 14.38 -0.79
CA LEU A 395 19.94 13.83 0.55
C LEU A 395 21.10 12.85 0.51
N ILE A 396 22.19 13.21 1.21
CA ILE A 396 23.40 12.39 1.27
C ILE A 396 23.71 12.11 2.73
N LEU A 397 23.64 10.85 3.12
CA LEU A 397 24.13 10.36 4.40
C LEU A 397 25.60 10.00 4.27
N LYS A 398 26.44 10.59 5.14
CA LYS A 398 27.90 10.36 5.16
C LYS A 398 28.37 9.61 6.40
N LYS A 399 27.56 9.57 7.44
CA LYS A 399 27.90 9.02 8.75
C LYS A 399 26.73 8.20 9.27
N ASP A 400 27.05 7.13 9.99
CA ASP A 400 26.07 6.33 10.70
C ASP A 400 25.37 7.19 11.77
N PHE A 401 24.11 6.87 12.05
CA PHE A 401 23.43 7.43 13.21
C PHE A 401 24.05 6.85 14.49
N PRO A 402 24.24 7.66 15.56
CA PRO A 402 24.81 7.18 16.80
C PRO A 402 23.99 6.02 17.40
N PRO A 403 24.61 4.97 17.96
CA PRO A 403 23.91 3.86 18.62
C PRO A 403 23.41 4.27 20.02
N THR A 404 22.58 5.30 20.08
CA THR A 404 21.98 5.86 21.30
C THR A 404 20.51 6.14 21.08
N LEU A 405 19.72 6.27 22.15
CA LEU A 405 18.31 6.68 22.03
C LEU A 405 18.17 8.01 21.27
N GLN A 406 19.07 8.97 21.50
CA GLN A 406 19.09 10.23 20.77
C GLN A 406 19.34 10.01 19.27
N GLY A 407 20.27 9.12 18.90
CA GLY A 407 20.52 8.78 17.50
C GLY A 407 19.33 8.13 16.80
N LEU A 408 18.52 7.34 17.53
CA LEU A 408 17.25 6.82 17.01
C LEU A 408 16.22 7.94 16.78
N GLU A 409 16.11 8.89 17.69
CA GLU A 409 15.21 10.05 17.53
C GLU A 409 15.65 11.00 16.39
N ASP A 410 16.96 11.18 16.21
CA ASP A 410 17.52 11.93 15.08
C ASP A 410 17.19 11.24 13.74
N ALA A 411 17.33 9.91 13.69
CA ALA A 411 16.93 9.11 12.54
C ALA A 411 15.43 9.24 12.24
N ARG A 412 14.57 9.16 13.26
CA ARG A 412 13.11 9.36 13.11
C ARG A 412 12.78 10.76 12.61
N THR A 413 13.48 11.78 13.09
CA THR A 413 13.32 13.16 12.64
C THR A 413 13.68 13.29 11.16
N MET A 414 14.75 12.64 10.71
CA MET A 414 15.11 12.60 9.29
C MET A 414 14.05 11.86 8.45
N VAL A 415 13.53 10.72 8.93
CA VAL A 415 12.44 10.00 8.26
C VAL A 415 11.21 10.89 8.11
N ARG A 416 10.82 11.61 9.17
CA ARG A 416 9.71 12.58 9.11
C ARG A 416 9.95 13.66 8.04
N MET A 417 11.16 14.20 7.98
CA MET A 417 11.52 15.19 6.96
C MET A 417 11.42 14.60 5.54
N ILE A 418 11.89 13.37 5.33
CA ILE A 418 11.77 12.65 4.04
C ILE A 418 10.29 12.47 3.65
N LEU A 419 9.44 12.03 4.59
CA LEU A 419 8.00 11.89 4.33
C LEU A 419 7.36 13.22 3.92
N ILE A 420 7.72 14.32 4.56
CA ILE A 420 7.26 15.67 4.19
C ILE A 420 7.70 16.04 2.77
N ARG A 421 8.96 15.74 2.40
CA ARG A 421 9.45 16.00 1.03
C ARG A 421 8.67 15.21 -0.01
N ILE A 422 8.35 13.94 0.26
CA ILE A 422 7.54 13.12 -0.65
C ILE A 422 6.13 13.72 -0.82
N VAL A 423 5.48 14.17 0.25
CA VAL A 423 4.17 14.84 0.16
C VAL A 423 4.27 16.14 -0.64
N GLN A 424 5.32 16.93 -0.42
CA GLN A 424 5.57 18.15 -1.18
C GLN A 424 5.84 17.87 -2.67
N GLU A 425 6.52 16.76 -2.99
CA GLU A 425 6.73 16.33 -4.37
C GLU A 425 5.40 16.02 -5.08
N ILE A 426 4.46 15.36 -4.40
CA ILE A 426 3.11 15.14 -4.93
C ILE A 426 2.40 16.47 -5.20
N ASN A 427 2.57 17.48 -4.34
CA ASN A 427 2.00 18.81 -4.58
C ASN A 427 2.62 19.49 -5.81
N ILE A 428 3.92 19.32 -6.03
CA ILE A 428 4.60 19.82 -7.24
C ILE A 428 4.03 19.13 -8.48
N LEU A 429 3.94 17.79 -8.47
CA LEU A 429 3.39 17.01 -9.59
C LEU A 429 1.91 17.32 -9.87
N THR A 430 1.15 17.74 -8.85
CA THR A 430 -0.25 18.15 -9.02
C THR A 430 -0.35 19.43 -9.88
N LYS A 431 0.63 20.34 -9.74
CA LYS A 431 0.66 21.62 -10.47
C LYS A 431 1.43 21.53 -11.79
N PHE A 432 2.51 20.76 -11.80
CA PHE A 432 3.48 20.64 -12.88
C PHE A 432 3.75 19.14 -13.17
N PRO A 433 2.78 18.39 -13.73
CA PRO A 433 2.96 16.97 -13.96
C PRO A 433 4.07 16.61 -14.96
N GLU A 434 4.43 17.53 -15.86
CA GLU A 434 5.54 17.40 -16.80
C GLU A 434 6.89 17.17 -16.11
N VAL A 435 7.02 17.63 -14.86
CA VAL A 435 8.20 17.44 -14.02
C VAL A 435 8.47 15.96 -13.73
N ALA A 436 7.46 15.08 -13.86
CA ALA A 436 7.65 13.63 -13.77
C ALA A 436 8.51 13.06 -14.91
N MET A 437 8.71 13.80 -16.00
CA MET A 437 9.51 13.40 -17.16
C MET A 437 10.91 14.00 -17.16
N ASP A 438 11.25 14.80 -16.15
CA ASP A 438 12.58 15.42 -16.02
C ASP A 438 13.60 14.39 -15.50
N GLU A 439 14.51 13.96 -16.37
CA GLU A 439 15.55 12.97 -16.06
C GLU A 439 16.58 13.49 -15.04
N GLU A 440 16.80 14.81 -14.96
CA GLU A 440 17.75 15.42 -14.04
C GLU A 440 17.12 15.73 -12.67
N ARG A 441 15.83 15.42 -12.51
CA ARG A 441 15.11 15.71 -11.27
C ARG A 441 15.66 14.89 -10.10
N VAL A 442 16.19 15.61 -9.12
CA VAL A 442 16.63 15.04 -7.85
C VAL A 442 15.43 14.49 -7.09
N GLN A 443 15.51 13.22 -6.64
CA GLN A 443 14.46 12.60 -5.85
C GLN A 443 14.28 13.29 -4.47
N PRO A 444 13.05 13.35 -3.94
CA PRO A 444 12.78 13.94 -2.63
C PRO A 444 13.38 13.14 -1.46
N HIS A 445 13.78 11.89 -1.70
CA HIS A 445 14.23 10.94 -0.69
C HIS A 445 15.51 10.23 -1.12
N ILE A 446 16.26 9.70 -0.14
CA ILE A 446 17.27 8.66 -0.40
C ILE A 446 16.56 7.30 -0.54
N SER A 447 17.19 6.30 -1.16
CA SER A 447 16.68 4.93 -1.15
C SER A 447 16.42 4.44 0.28
N PRO A 448 15.23 3.86 0.59
CA PRO A 448 14.95 3.29 1.91
C PRO A 448 15.95 2.20 2.32
N PHE A 449 16.47 1.44 1.35
CA PHE A 449 17.48 0.40 1.59
C PHE A 449 18.80 1.02 2.03
N LEU A 450 19.30 2.03 1.31
CA LEU A 450 20.51 2.74 1.68
C LEU A 450 20.34 3.46 3.02
N PHE A 451 19.18 4.05 3.29
CA PHE A 451 18.90 4.69 4.58
C PHE A 451 19.05 3.72 5.75
N LYS A 452 18.51 2.49 5.62
CA LYS A 452 18.60 1.45 6.64
C LYS A 452 20.04 1.05 6.95
N GLU A 453 20.96 1.13 5.98
CA GLU A 453 22.37 0.85 6.22
C GLU A 453 23.02 1.83 7.20
N PHE A 454 22.49 3.04 7.39
CA PHE A 454 23.06 3.98 8.36
C PHE A 454 22.42 3.86 9.76
N LEU A 455 21.39 3.04 9.93
CA LEU A 455 20.64 2.94 11.18
C LEU A 455 21.33 2.01 12.20
N PRO A 456 21.28 2.32 13.50
CA PRO A 456 21.73 1.41 14.54
C PRO A 456 20.89 0.12 14.54
N VAL A 457 21.50 -0.98 14.93
CA VAL A 457 20.84 -2.29 15.02
C VAL A 457 20.69 -2.68 16.49
N GLY A 458 19.52 -3.24 16.84
CA GLY A 458 19.26 -3.80 18.17
C GLY A 458 19.71 -5.26 18.27
N GLU A 459 20.59 -5.55 19.21
CA GLU A 459 20.94 -6.92 19.60
C GLU A 459 20.21 -7.28 20.89
N HIS A 460 19.48 -8.39 20.90
CA HIS A 460 18.80 -8.86 22.11
C HIS A 460 19.82 -9.16 23.20
N VAL A 461 19.60 -8.62 24.39
CA VAL A 461 20.39 -8.95 25.57
C VAL A 461 19.94 -10.34 26.01
N LYS A 462 20.76 -11.37 25.76
CA LYS A 462 20.55 -12.68 26.39
C LYS A 462 20.65 -12.46 27.90
N LYS A 463 19.53 -12.55 28.61
CA LYS A 463 19.59 -12.81 30.05
C LYS A 463 20.22 -14.19 30.16
N GLU A 464 21.51 -14.24 30.52
CA GLU A 464 22.06 -15.45 31.10
C GLU A 464 21.15 -15.76 32.29
N LEU A 465 20.35 -16.80 32.15
CA LEU A 465 19.58 -17.33 33.26
C LEU A 465 20.58 -17.62 34.38
N GLU A 466 20.43 -16.89 35.49
CA GLU A 466 20.98 -17.26 36.80
C GLU A 466 20.35 -18.58 37.33
N ASP A 467 19.88 -19.48 36.45
CA ASP A 467 19.27 -20.78 36.79
C ASP A 467 20.31 -21.84 37.19
N LYS A 468 21.61 -21.51 37.21
CA LYS A 468 22.65 -22.44 37.66
C LYS A 468 22.82 -22.50 39.18
N ASN A 469 22.20 -21.62 39.95
CA ASN A 469 22.34 -21.64 41.41
C ASN A 469 21.13 -22.24 42.16
N ASP A 470 19.90 -22.09 41.64
CA ASP A 470 18.71 -22.53 42.40
C ASP A 470 18.48 -24.06 42.35
N LEU A 471 18.76 -24.71 41.21
CA LEU A 471 18.63 -26.17 41.08
C LEU A 471 19.70 -26.94 41.87
N ASP A 472 20.92 -26.38 41.97
CA ASP A 472 22.00 -26.96 42.76
C ASP A 472 21.77 -26.75 44.27
N GLU A 473 21.17 -25.64 44.68
CA GLU A 473 20.85 -25.37 46.08
C GLU A 473 19.64 -26.20 46.56
N VAL A 474 18.62 -26.38 45.71
CA VAL A 474 17.50 -27.29 45.96
C VAL A 474 17.96 -28.75 46.01
N ASN A 475 18.83 -29.20 45.10
CA ASN A 475 19.37 -30.56 45.13
C ASN A 475 20.27 -30.82 46.34
N ARG A 476 21.09 -29.84 46.76
CA ARG A 476 21.86 -29.94 48.01
C ARG A 476 20.96 -30.02 49.24
N ASN A 477 19.87 -29.25 49.28
CA ASN A 477 18.90 -29.30 50.39
C ASN A 477 18.11 -30.61 50.43
N VAL A 478 17.72 -31.17 49.29
CA VAL A 478 17.05 -32.47 49.20
C VAL A 478 17.98 -33.61 49.64
N ASP A 479 19.27 -33.55 49.29
CA ASP A 479 20.25 -34.56 49.72
C ASP A 479 20.59 -34.46 51.22
N MET A 480 20.55 -33.26 51.81
CA MET A 480 20.67 -33.09 53.27
C MET A 480 19.45 -33.64 54.03
N ILE A 481 18.25 -33.50 53.49
CA ILE A 481 17.02 -34.05 54.08
C ILE A 481 17.00 -35.59 53.97
N LYS A 482 17.48 -36.15 52.86
CA LYS A 482 17.63 -37.61 52.70
C LYS A 482 18.69 -38.22 53.63
N LYS A 483 19.78 -37.48 53.91
CA LYS A 483 20.84 -37.93 54.84
C LYS A 483 20.49 -37.80 56.33
N SER A 484 19.48 -37.00 56.69
CA SER A 484 19.08 -36.76 58.08
C SER A 484 17.96 -37.68 58.60
N GLY A 485 17.51 -38.66 57.80
CA GLY A 485 16.68 -39.77 58.29
C GLY A 485 15.27 -39.38 58.77
N GLY A 486 14.68 -38.32 58.22
CA GLY A 486 13.29 -37.96 58.49
C GLY A 486 12.31 -38.92 57.82
N ARG A 487 11.72 -39.83 58.61
CA ARG A 487 10.50 -40.56 58.22
C ARG A 487 9.34 -39.55 58.09
N PHE A 488 8.65 -39.61 56.95
CA PHE A 488 7.33 -38.98 56.77
C PHE A 488 6.32 -39.51 57.78
#